data_AF-A0A351CXP2-F1
#
_entry.id   AF-A0A351CXP2-F1
#
_cell.length_a   1.000
_cell.length_b   1.000
_cell.length_c   1.000
_cell.angle_alpha   90.00
_cell.angle_beta   90.00
_cell.angle_gamma   90.00
#
_symmetry.space_group_name_H-M   'P 1'
#
loop_
_entity.id
_entity.type
_entity.pdbx_description
1 polymer ?
#
loop_
_entity_poly.entity_id
_entity_poly.type
_entity_poly.pdbx_seq_one_letter_code
_entity_poly.pdbx_strand_id
1 'polypeptide(L)'
;DIGASGVMFSIDTESGFEDVVFITSSWGLGECVVQGSVNPDEYYVHKPTLAAGRPAILTRNRGSKLIKMVYSDVVGQAVDTIDVPVADQMQFSLTDEDVAGLAKMAVTIEQHYGRPMDIEWGKDGNDGQLYILQARPETVESRSDKNQITRYELKQVDGKVLTTGRSIGQKIGAGKVRIVPGLEHLDQVQDGDVLVTDMTDPDWEPVMKKAAAIVTNRGGRTCHAAIIARELGVPAVVGCGDATKKLTDGDDATVSCAEGDTGKIYAGLMDYKVKEIELDTLPDLPFKVMMNVGNPERAFDFQRLPGAGVGLARLEFIINNTIGLHPKALLNYSMMDAELKADIDERIAGYADPKTFYIQKLEEGISTLAAAFAPKPVIVRMSDFKSNEYANMLGGDMFEPEEENPMIGFRGASRYISSSFRECFELECQALKHVRDEMGLTNVWLMVPFVRTLDEADQVIELLAENGLKSGENDLKIIMMCEVPSNAILADEFLERFDGMSIGSNDLTQLTLGLDRDSGLIAHLFDERDPAVKALLSQAIKACNKADKYVGICGQGPSDHPDLAKWLMEQGIDSVSLNPDTVVETWLFLAGREV
;
A
#
# COMPACT_ATOMS: atom_id res chain seq x y z
N ASP A 1 7.19 -26.61 -21.23
CA ASP A 1 5.88 -26.09 -21.60
C ASP A 1 6.06 -24.72 -22.27
N ILE A 2 5.25 -24.39 -23.28
CA ILE A 2 5.21 -23.06 -23.92
C ILE A 2 4.17 -22.14 -23.26
N GLY A 3 3.37 -22.65 -22.33
CA GLY A 3 2.40 -21.90 -21.54
C GLY A 3 2.99 -21.23 -20.29
N ALA A 4 2.14 -21.10 -19.27
CA ALA A 4 2.45 -20.44 -18.01
C ALA A 4 1.97 -21.28 -16.83
N SER A 5 2.56 -21.10 -15.65
CA SER A 5 2.14 -21.80 -14.44
C SER A 5 2.55 -21.02 -13.20
N GLY A 6 2.04 -21.43 -12.05
CA GLY A 6 2.39 -20.81 -10.80
C GLY A 6 1.59 -21.35 -9.62
N VAL A 7 1.55 -20.52 -8.59
CA VAL A 7 0.90 -20.83 -7.31
C VAL A 7 -0.15 -19.76 -7.01
N MET A 8 -1.26 -20.16 -6.42
CA MET A 8 -2.27 -19.24 -5.92
C MET A 8 -2.68 -19.60 -4.50
N PHE A 9 -2.94 -18.57 -3.70
CA PHE A 9 -3.40 -18.68 -2.33
C PHE A 9 -4.79 -18.05 -2.26
N SER A 10 -5.74 -18.73 -1.62
CA SER A 10 -7.08 -18.17 -1.42
C SER A 10 -7.15 -17.14 -0.28
N ILE A 11 -6.02 -16.57 0.12
CA ILE A 11 -5.89 -15.56 1.17
C ILE A 11 -4.64 -14.74 0.86
N ASP A 12 -4.57 -13.50 1.32
CA ASP A 12 -3.27 -12.82 1.35
C ASP A 12 -2.36 -13.47 2.39
N THR A 13 -1.22 -14.00 1.95
CA THR A 13 -0.27 -14.72 2.82
C THR A 13 0.56 -13.80 3.71
N GLU A 14 0.53 -12.48 3.49
CA GLU A 14 1.27 -11.52 4.31
C GLU A 14 0.44 -11.01 5.48
N SER A 15 -0.79 -10.59 5.19
CA SER A 15 -1.71 -9.98 6.14
C SER A 15 -2.85 -10.88 6.58
N GLY A 16 -2.96 -12.11 6.07
CA GLY A 16 -4.10 -13.01 6.29
C GLY A 16 -5.47 -12.41 5.91
N PHE A 17 -5.51 -11.44 5.00
CA PHE A 17 -6.77 -10.88 4.51
C PHE A 17 -7.51 -11.88 3.64
N GLU A 18 -8.68 -12.32 4.10
CA GLU A 18 -9.43 -13.44 3.53
C GLU A 18 -10.26 -13.09 2.30
N ASP A 19 -10.50 -11.81 2.01
CA ASP A 19 -11.36 -11.40 0.90
C ASP A 19 -10.61 -11.28 -0.43
N VAL A 20 -9.38 -11.78 -0.51
CA VAL A 20 -8.57 -11.78 -1.74
C VAL A 20 -8.03 -13.15 -2.09
N VAL A 21 -7.81 -13.37 -3.39
CA VAL A 21 -6.97 -14.46 -3.92
C VAL A 21 -5.67 -13.84 -4.40
N PHE A 22 -4.54 -14.36 -3.94
CA PHE A 22 -3.22 -13.99 -4.42
C PHE A 22 -2.76 -15.01 -5.46
N ILE A 23 -2.36 -14.55 -6.65
CA ILE A 23 -1.95 -15.40 -7.76
C ILE A 23 -0.56 -14.99 -8.22
N THR A 24 0.34 -15.97 -8.31
CA THR A 24 1.67 -15.81 -8.90
C THR A 24 1.73 -16.55 -10.24
N SER A 25 2.44 -16.00 -11.22
CA SER A 25 2.55 -16.60 -12.54
C SER A 25 3.90 -16.35 -13.21
N SER A 26 4.46 -17.36 -13.86
CA SER A 26 5.61 -17.20 -14.75
C SER A 26 5.48 -18.13 -15.96
N TRP A 27 6.31 -17.90 -16.98
CA TRP A 27 6.39 -18.75 -18.16
C TRP A 27 6.99 -20.12 -17.83
N GLY A 28 6.57 -21.17 -18.55
CA GLY A 28 7.11 -22.52 -18.43
C GLY A 28 6.48 -23.34 -17.29
N LEU A 29 7.18 -24.39 -16.85
CA LEU A 29 6.75 -25.28 -15.76
C LEU A 29 6.86 -24.60 -14.38
N GLY A 30 5.96 -24.97 -13.46
CA GLY A 30 5.72 -24.24 -12.21
C GLY A 30 6.80 -24.39 -11.16
N GLU A 31 7.71 -25.36 -11.34
CA GLU A 31 8.79 -25.66 -10.40
C GLU A 31 9.68 -24.43 -10.11
N CYS A 32 9.93 -23.58 -11.11
CA CYS A 32 10.70 -22.35 -10.91
C CYS A 32 10.01 -21.37 -9.95
N VAL A 33 8.67 -21.30 -9.99
CA VAL A 33 7.87 -20.43 -9.11
C VAL A 33 7.84 -21.02 -7.70
N VAL A 34 7.57 -22.31 -7.57
CA VAL A 34 7.51 -23.02 -6.28
C VAL A 34 8.85 -22.97 -5.53
N GLN A 35 9.97 -23.12 -6.24
CA GLN A 35 11.31 -23.03 -5.65
C GLN A 35 11.77 -21.58 -5.40
N GLY A 36 11.03 -20.57 -5.87
CA GLY A 36 11.42 -19.16 -5.78
C GLY A 36 12.67 -18.81 -6.59
N SER A 37 12.99 -19.58 -7.63
CA SER A 37 14.13 -19.32 -8.52
C SER A 37 13.84 -18.29 -9.61
N VAL A 38 12.55 -17.97 -9.81
CA VAL A 38 12.09 -16.89 -10.69
C VAL A 38 11.29 -15.85 -9.89
N ASN A 39 11.35 -14.59 -10.31
CA ASN A 39 10.46 -13.54 -9.82
C ASN A 39 9.21 -13.48 -10.72
N PRO A 40 8.05 -14.01 -10.26
CA PRO A 40 6.85 -14.15 -11.08
C PRO A 40 6.06 -12.84 -11.16
N ASP A 41 5.11 -12.78 -12.09
CA ASP A 41 4.01 -11.82 -12.00
C ASP A 41 3.14 -12.12 -10.79
N GLU A 42 2.57 -11.09 -10.20
CA GLU A 42 1.74 -11.15 -9.01
C GLU A 42 0.41 -10.42 -9.24
N TYR A 43 -0.69 -11.05 -8.81
CA TYR A 43 -2.04 -10.52 -8.94
C TYR A 43 -2.81 -10.68 -7.64
N TYR A 44 -3.62 -9.68 -7.30
CA TYR A 44 -4.63 -9.77 -6.24
C TYR A 44 -6.02 -9.68 -6.84
N VAL A 45 -6.92 -10.57 -6.44
CA VAL A 45 -8.31 -10.60 -6.92
C VAL A 45 -9.28 -10.56 -5.75
N HIS A 46 -10.18 -9.57 -5.71
CA HIS A 46 -11.15 -9.40 -4.63
C HIS A 46 -12.33 -10.37 -4.78
N LYS A 47 -12.49 -11.29 -3.82
CA LYS A 47 -13.51 -12.34 -3.87
C LYS A 47 -14.95 -11.79 -3.90
N PRO A 48 -15.34 -10.80 -3.07
CA PRO A 48 -16.69 -10.24 -3.13
C PRO A 48 -17.02 -9.61 -4.50
N THR A 49 -16.08 -8.86 -5.09
CA THR A 49 -16.27 -8.26 -6.42
C THR A 49 -16.34 -9.33 -7.52
N LEU A 50 -15.50 -10.36 -7.42
CA LEU A 50 -15.53 -11.50 -8.34
C LEU A 50 -16.86 -12.26 -8.27
N ALA A 51 -17.37 -12.50 -7.06
CA ALA A 51 -18.67 -13.13 -6.84
C ALA A 51 -19.84 -12.30 -7.39
N ALA A 52 -19.71 -10.97 -7.41
CA ALA A 52 -20.66 -10.06 -8.04
C ALA A 52 -20.57 -10.03 -9.58
N GLY A 53 -19.64 -10.79 -10.20
CA GLY A 53 -19.46 -10.84 -11.65
C GLY A 53 -18.86 -9.56 -12.25
N ARG A 54 -18.17 -8.77 -11.43
CA ARG A 54 -17.54 -7.49 -11.81
C ARG A 54 -16.02 -7.66 -12.02
N PRO A 55 -15.34 -6.71 -12.69
CA PRO A 55 -13.88 -6.69 -12.74
C PRO A 55 -13.29 -6.64 -11.32
N ALA A 56 -12.50 -7.65 -10.96
CA ALA A 56 -12.12 -7.91 -9.57
C ALA A 56 -10.61 -7.90 -9.31
N ILE A 57 -9.79 -7.68 -10.33
CA ILE A 57 -8.33 -7.60 -10.19
C ILE A 57 -8.00 -6.26 -9.52
N LEU A 58 -7.41 -6.34 -8.33
CA LEU A 58 -7.04 -5.18 -7.51
C LEU A 58 -5.64 -4.67 -7.86
N THR A 59 -4.69 -5.56 -8.17
CA THR A 59 -3.29 -5.18 -8.42
C THR A 59 -2.67 -6.11 -9.45
N ARG A 60 -1.80 -5.58 -10.30
CA ARG A 60 -0.92 -6.34 -11.20
C ARG A 60 0.52 -5.88 -11.02
N ASN A 61 1.40 -6.77 -10.58
CA ASN A 61 2.83 -6.49 -10.50
C ASN A 61 3.58 -7.40 -11.47
N ARG A 62 4.33 -6.79 -12.39
CA ARG A 62 5.10 -7.53 -13.38
C ARG A 62 6.37 -8.08 -12.75
N GLY A 63 6.54 -9.40 -12.81
CA GLY A 63 7.78 -10.06 -12.44
C GLY A 63 8.84 -9.93 -13.53
N SER A 64 10.12 -10.02 -13.15
CA SER A 64 11.21 -9.99 -14.13
C SER A 64 11.23 -11.23 -15.03
N LYS A 65 10.71 -12.37 -14.54
CA LYS A 65 10.55 -13.61 -15.30
C LYS A 65 11.78 -13.99 -16.11
N LEU A 66 12.98 -13.90 -15.52
CA LEU A 66 14.25 -14.03 -16.25
C LEU A 66 14.46 -15.42 -16.85
N ILE A 67 13.96 -16.47 -16.18
CA ILE A 67 14.14 -17.86 -16.57
C ILE A 67 12.81 -18.59 -16.62
N LYS A 68 12.73 -19.65 -17.44
CA LYS A 68 11.61 -20.59 -17.50
C LYS A 68 12.10 -22.01 -17.66
N MET A 69 11.34 -22.96 -17.07
CA MET A 69 11.61 -24.38 -17.23
C MET A 69 10.78 -24.96 -18.39
N VAL A 70 11.44 -25.69 -19.29
CA VAL A 70 10.86 -26.31 -20.49
C VAL A 70 11.19 -27.79 -20.55
N TYR A 71 10.55 -28.53 -21.46
CA TYR A 71 10.93 -29.92 -21.71
C TYR A 71 12.26 -29.95 -22.47
N SER A 72 13.14 -30.87 -22.08
CA SER A 72 14.45 -31.02 -22.70
C SER A 72 14.40 -32.03 -23.84
N ASP A 73 15.15 -31.73 -24.91
CA ASP A 73 15.41 -32.67 -26.01
C ASP A 73 16.64 -33.57 -25.73
N VAL A 74 17.29 -33.42 -24.56
CA VAL A 74 18.51 -34.15 -24.20
C VAL A 74 18.18 -35.50 -23.55
N VAL A 75 18.69 -36.58 -24.13
CA VAL A 75 18.48 -37.95 -23.61
C VAL A 75 19.04 -38.08 -22.19
N GLY A 76 18.16 -38.39 -21.23
CA GLY A 76 18.51 -38.56 -19.81
C GLY A 76 18.20 -37.34 -18.94
N GLN A 77 17.75 -36.23 -19.53
CA GLN A 77 17.30 -35.03 -18.84
C GLN A 77 15.87 -34.72 -19.29
N ALA A 78 14.91 -34.68 -18.37
CA ALA A 78 13.50 -34.49 -18.73
C ALA A 78 13.13 -33.00 -18.94
N VAL A 79 13.80 -32.09 -18.22
CA VAL A 79 13.52 -30.66 -18.20
C VAL A 79 14.82 -29.86 -18.30
N ASP A 80 14.72 -28.66 -18.87
CA ASP A 80 15.83 -27.71 -18.98
C ASP A 80 15.36 -26.31 -18.58
N THR A 81 16.26 -25.50 -18.04
CA THR A 81 15.98 -24.13 -17.61
C THR A 81 16.66 -23.16 -18.55
N ILE A 82 15.87 -22.33 -19.22
CA ILE A 82 16.34 -21.40 -20.24
C ILE A 82 15.97 -19.96 -19.90
N ASP A 83 16.71 -19.01 -20.46
CA ASP A 83 16.38 -17.59 -20.37
C ASP A 83 15.09 -17.29 -21.14
N VAL A 84 14.26 -16.43 -20.56
CA VAL A 84 13.04 -15.93 -21.20
C VAL A 84 13.41 -14.80 -22.17
N PRO A 85 12.87 -14.77 -23.41
CA PRO A 85 13.07 -13.64 -24.31
C PRO A 85 12.64 -12.31 -23.67
N VAL A 86 13.41 -11.23 -23.87
CA VAL A 86 13.13 -9.91 -23.28
C VAL A 86 11.70 -9.43 -23.59
N ALA A 87 11.19 -9.72 -24.80
CA ALA A 87 9.82 -9.37 -25.18
C ALA A 87 8.75 -10.03 -24.28
N ASP A 88 8.98 -11.28 -23.85
CA ASP A 88 8.08 -12.02 -22.97
C ASP A 88 8.24 -11.60 -21.50
N GLN A 89 9.45 -11.15 -21.11
CA GLN A 89 9.69 -10.56 -19.78
C GLN A 89 8.92 -9.23 -19.61
N MET A 90 8.77 -8.48 -20.70
CA MET A 90 8.04 -7.21 -20.77
C MET A 90 6.51 -7.36 -20.85
N GLN A 91 5.99 -8.58 -20.76
CA GLN A 91 4.55 -8.87 -20.74
C GLN A 91 4.14 -9.55 -19.44
N PHE A 92 2.86 -9.47 -19.12
CA PHE A 92 2.24 -10.34 -18.15
C PHE A 92 2.05 -11.74 -18.76
N SER A 93 2.35 -12.77 -17.97
CA SER A 93 2.22 -14.17 -18.37
C SER A 93 0.78 -14.68 -18.44
N LEU A 94 -0.16 -13.91 -17.88
CA LEU A 94 -1.59 -14.19 -17.88
C LEU A 94 -2.38 -13.00 -18.44
N THR A 95 -3.52 -13.30 -19.03
CA THR A 95 -4.54 -12.31 -19.34
C THR A 95 -5.46 -12.08 -18.13
N ASP A 96 -6.19 -10.97 -18.09
CA ASP A 96 -7.18 -10.70 -17.05
C ASP A 96 -8.28 -11.80 -16.98
N GLU A 97 -8.62 -12.41 -18.12
CA GLU A 97 -9.57 -13.53 -18.17
C GLU A 97 -9.00 -14.78 -17.50
N ASP A 98 -7.71 -15.07 -17.71
CA ASP A 98 -7.04 -16.18 -17.04
C ASP A 98 -6.98 -15.95 -15.52
N VAL A 99 -6.62 -14.74 -15.10
CA VAL A 99 -6.54 -14.35 -13.67
C VAL A 99 -7.90 -14.50 -13.00
N ALA A 100 -8.97 -14.03 -13.64
CA ALA A 100 -10.34 -14.19 -13.13
C ALA A 100 -10.78 -15.66 -13.12
N GLY A 101 -10.37 -16.45 -14.12
CA GLY A 101 -10.63 -17.90 -14.20
C GLY A 101 -9.98 -18.66 -13.05
N LEU A 102 -8.69 -18.43 -12.81
CA LEU A 102 -7.94 -19.01 -11.69
C LEU A 102 -8.52 -18.60 -10.34
N ALA A 103 -8.87 -17.33 -10.15
CA ALA A 103 -9.49 -16.87 -8.91
C ALA A 103 -10.84 -17.57 -8.62
N LYS A 104 -11.67 -17.80 -9.66
CA LYS A 104 -12.92 -18.57 -9.52
C LYS A 104 -12.64 -20.02 -9.09
N MET A 105 -11.60 -20.66 -9.65
CA MET A 105 -11.19 -21.99 -9.25
C MET A 105 -10.72 -22.02 -7.79
N ALA A 106 -9.89 -21.05 -7.38
CA ALA A 106 -9.40 -20.92 -6.00
C ALA A 106 -10.54 -20.77 -4.98
N VAL A 107 -11.49 -19.87 -5.24
CA VAL A 107 -12.67 -19.68 -4.38
C VAL A 107 -13.54 -20.94 -4.32
N THR A 108 -13.73 -21.62 -5.45
CA THR A 108 -14.50 -22.88 -5.48
C THR A 108 -13.82 -23.97 -4.62
N ILE A 109 -12.48 -24.08 -4.71
CA ILE A 109 -11.69 -25.04 -3.93
C ILE A 109 -11.76 -24.69 -2.43
N GLU A 110 -11.54 -23.42 -2.07
CA GLU A 110 -11.65 -22.95 -0.69
C GLU A 110 -13.03 -23.25 -0.08
N GLN A 111 -14.11 -22.95 -0.81
CA GLN A 111 -15.48 -23.23 -0.37
C GLN A 111 -15.73 -24.74 -0.17
N HIS A 112 -15.14 -25.58 -1.03
CA HIS A 112 -15.25 -27.03 -0.90
C HIS A 112 -14.56 -27.56 0.39
N TYR A 113 -13.37 -27.06 0.70
CA TYR A 113 -12.58 -27.49 1.88
C TYR A 113 -12.91 -26.72 3.16
N GLY A 114 -13.62 -25.60 3.06
CA GLY A 114 -14.04 -24.75 4.18
C GLY A 114 -12.88 -24.08 4.92
N ARG A 115 -11.75 -23.83 4.23
CA ARG A 115 -10.54 -23.22 4.81
C ARG A 115 -9.66 -22.61 3.72
N PRO A 116 -8.75 -21.68 4.05
CA PRO A 116 -7.77 -21.15 3.11
C PRO A 116 -6.89 -22.23 2.48
N MET A 117 -6.56 -22.07 1.20
CA MET A 117 -5.89 -23.07 0.37
C MET A 117 -4.67 -22.50 -0.36
N ASP A 118 -3.62 -23.30 -0.43
CA ASP A 118 -2.43 -23.17 -1.29
C ASP A 118 -2.59 -24.12 -2.49
N ILE A 119 -2.55 -23.58 -3.71
CA ILE A 119 -2.98 -24.26 -4.93
C ILE A 119 -1.94 -24.04 -6.04
N GLU A 120 -1.46 -25.13 -6.64
CA GLU A 120 -0.61 -25.10 -7.82
C GLU A 120 -1.46 -25.28 -9.09
N TRP A 121 -1.15 -24.50 -10.13
CA TRP A 121 -1.90 -24.49 -11.37
C TRP A 121 -0.98 -24.39 -12.60
N GLY A 122 -1.50 -24.78 -13.76
CA GLY A 122 -0.83 -24.63 -15.04
C GLY A 122 -1.79 -24.27 -16.17
N LYS A 123 -1.35 -23.40 -17.08
CA LYS A 123 -1.99 -23.09 -18.35
C LYS A 123 -1.26 -23.87 -19.45
N ASP A 124 -1.92 -24.89 -20.00
CA ASP A 124 -1.31 -25.71 -21.06
C ASP A 124 -1.17 -24.89 -22.34
N GLY A 125 0.07 -24.80 -22.85
CA GLY A 125 0.38 -23.98 -24.02
C GLY A 125 -0.21 -24.48 -25.34
N ASN A 126 -0.71 -25.73 -25.41
CA ASN A 126 -1.29 -26.33 -26.62
C ASN A 126 -2.79 -26.06 -26.75
N ASP A 127 -3.53 -26.18 -25.65
CA ASP A 127 -5.00 -26.01 -25.65
C ASP A 127 -5.46 -24.67 -25.03
N GLY A 128 -4.57 -23.97 -24.34
CA GLY A 128 -4.82 -22.69 -23.69
C GLY A 128 -5.69 -22.77 -22.43
N GLN A 129 -6.00 -23.97 -21.93
CA GLN A 129 -6.86 -24.20 -20.78
C GLN A 129 -6.09 -24.14 -19.46
N LEU A 130 -6.80 -23.83 -18.37
CA LEU A 130 -6.28 -23.77 -17.02
C LEU A 130 -6.56 -25.08 -16.27
N TYR A 131 -5.53 -25.62 -15.61
CA TYR A 131 -5.58 -26.86 -14.85
C TYR A 131 -5.07 -26.64 -13.43
N ILE A 132 -5.72 -27.30 -12.46
CA ILE A 132 -5.24 -27.39 -11.08
C ILE A 132 -4.40 -28.65 -10.92
N LEU A 133 -3.18 -28.49 -10.43
CA LEU A 133 -2.19 -29.57 -10.28
C LEU A 133 -2.18 -30.13 -8.86
N GLN A 134 -2.23 -29.25 -7.87
CA GLN A 134 -2.23 -29.60 -6.45
C GLN A 134 -3.07 -28.58 -5.66
N ALA A 135 -3.73 -29.02 -4.59
CA ALA A 135 -4.36 -28.13 -3.62
C ALA A 135 -4.18 -28.69 -2.21
N ARG A 136 -3.70 -27.85 -1.29
CA ARG A 136 -3.50 -28.20 0.13
C ARG A 136 -3.91 -27.02 1.03
N PRO A 137 -4.24 -27.26 2.31
CA PRO A 137 -4.55 -26.16 3.23
C PRO A 137 -3.36 -25.19 3.39
N GLU A 138 -3.66 -23.89 3.46
CA GLU A 138 -2.70 -22.87 3.89
C GLU A 138 -2.49 -22.99 5.41
N THR A 139 -1.25 -22.87 5.90
CA THR A 139 -0.89 -23.20 7.30
C THR A 139 -0.23 -22.10 8.12
N VAL A 140 0.13 -20.96 7.53
CA VAL A 140 0.75 -19.82 8.21
C VAL A 140 -0.32 -18.99 8.91
N GLU A 141 -1.20 -18.35 8.13
CA GLU A 141 -2.17 -17.39 8.65
C GLU A 141 -3.39 -18.09 9.22
N SER A 142 -3.71 -19.30 8.75
CA SER A 142 -4.79 -20.11 9.34
C SER A 142 -4.54 -20.52 10.81
N ARG A 143 -3.32 -20.33 11.32
CA ARG A 143 -2.92 -20.64 12.71
C ARG A 143 -2.70 -19.39 13.58
N SER A 144 -2.74 -18.18 13.03
CA SER A 144 -2.54 -16.95 13.81
C SER A 144 -3.82 -16.59 14.59
N ASP A 145 -3.67 -16.13 15.83
CA ASP A 145 -4.81 -15.68 16.64
C ASP A 145 -5.26 -14.30 16.15
N LYS A 146 -6.39 -14.25 15.43
CA LYS A 146 -6.91 -13.03 14.80
C LYS A 146 -7.27 -11.92 15.81
N ASN A 147 -7.39 -12.26 17.09
CA ASN A 147 -7.80 -11.33 18.15
C ASN A 147 -6.66 -10.59 18.84
N GLN A 148 -5.40 -10.95 18.55
CA GLN A 148 -4.24 -10.35 19.19
C GLN A 148 -3.33 -9.68 18.16
N ILE A 149 -3.06 -8.40 18.36
CA ILE A 149 -1.99 -7.70 17.65
C ILE A 149 -0.76 -7.69 18.54
N THR A 150 0.29 -8.37 18.10
CA THR A 150 1.61 -8.31 18.71
C THR A 150 2.45 -7.26 17.99
N ARG A 151 2.72 -6.14 18.64
CA ARG A 151 3.57 -5.08 18.10
C ARG A 151 4.96 -5.09 18.72
N TYR A 152 5.97 -4.97 17.87
CA TYR A 152 7.37 -4.85 18.25
C TYR A 152 7.82 -3.40 18.08
N GLU A 153 8.46 -2.83 19.09
CA GLU A 153 8.91 -1.44 19.06
C GLU A 153 10.34 -1.34 19.60
N LEU A 154 11.28 -0.85 18.79
CA LEU A 154 12.64 -0.55 19.24
C LEU A 154 12.61 0.62 20.22
N LYS A 155 13.24 0.49 21.38
CA LYS A 155 13.32 1.59 22.36
C LYS A 155 14.27 2.71 21.91
N GLN A 156 15.17 2.44 20.98
CA GLN A 156 16.15 3.38 20.44
C GLN A 156 16.27 3.18 18.93
N VAL A 157 16.11 4.27 18.15
CA VAL A 157 16.19 4.25 16.68
C VAL A 157 17.55 4.75 16.16
N ASP A 158 18.44 5.18 17.06
CA ASP A 158 19.72 5.84 16.73
C ASP A 158 20.86 4.86 16.39
N GLY A 159 20.55 3.58 16.19
CA GLY A 159 21.57 2.58 15.95
C GLY A 159 22.12 2.56 14.53
N LYS A 160 23.37 2.15 14.38
CA LYS A 160 24.03 2.02 13.09
C LYS A 160 23.40 0.87 12.28
N VAL A 161 22.71 1.22 11.19
CA VAL A 161 22.24 0.25 10.19
C VAL A 161 23.44 -0.34 9.45
N LEU A 162 23.55 -1.67 9.46
CA LEU A 162 24.60 -2.43 8.76
C LEU A 162 24.21 -2.70 7.31
N THR A 163 22.98 -3.17 7.09
CA THR A 163 22.41 -3.38 5.76
C THR A 163 20.88 -3.35 5.83
N THR A 164 20.25 -3.34 4.66
CA THR A 164 18.79 -3.31 4.50
C THR A 164 18.37 -4.30 3.43
N GLY A 165 17.17 -4.82 3.55
CA GLY A 165 16.54 -5.64 2.52
C GLY A 165 15.02 -5.54 2.64
N ARG A 166 14.31 -6.46 1.99
CA ARG A 166 12.85 -6.53 2.09
C ARG A 166 12.46 -7.24 3.37
N SER A 167 11.57 -6.62 4.15
CA SER A 167 11.07 -7.19 5.39
C SER A 167 10.04 -8.29 5.14
N ILE A 168 10.11 -9.36 5.93
CA ILE A 168 9.12 -10.45 5.97
C ILE A 168 8.57 -10.53 7.41
N GLY A 169 7.31 -10.17 7.57
CA GLY A 169 6.62 -10.05 8.86
C GLY A 169 6.88 -8.70 9.54
N GLN A 170 6.52 -8.60 10.84
CA GLN A 170 6.63 -7.34 11.62
C GLN A 170 7.41 -7.49 12.93
N LYS A 171 8.14 -8.61 13.08
CA LYS A 171 8.83 -8.94 14.33
C LYS A 171 10.24 -8.34 14.39
N ILE A 172 10.81 -8.34 15.59
CA ILE A 172 12.23 -8.02 15.79
C ILE A 172 12.91 -9.26 16.35
N GLY A 173 14.04 -9.64 15.75
CA GLY A 173 14.90 -10.72 16.21
C GLY A 173 16.30 -10.19 16.49
N ALA A 174 16.94 -10.64 17.55
CA ALA A 174 18.28 -10.19 17.92
C ALA A 174 19.13 -11.37 18.38
N GLY A 175 20.39 -11.40 17.95
CA GLY A 175 21.28 -12.53 18.20
C GLY A 175 22.66 -12.35 17.58
N LYS A 176 23.46 -13.41 17.66
CA LYS A 176 24.78 -13.44 17.01
C LYS A 176 24.64 -13.77 15.54
N VAL A 177 25.29 -12.98 14.70
CA VAL A 177 25.39 -13.25 13.26
C VAL A 177 26.10 -14.57 13.06
N ARG A 178 25.47 -15.48 12.32
CA ARG A 178 26.08 -16.72 11.84
C ARG A 178 26.00 -16.77 10.32
N ILE A 179 27.14 -16.59 9.66
CA ILE A 179 27.22 -16.64 8.19
C ILE A 179 27.45 -18.08 7.75
N VAL A 180 26.45 -18.65 7.09
CA VAL A 180 26.44 -20.05 6.65
C VAL A 180 26.43 -20.08 5.12
N PRO A 181 27.55 -20.43 4.46
CA PRO A 181 27.63 -20.39 3.00
C PRO A 181 27.02 -21.63 2.31
N GLY A 182 26.78 -22.72 3.05
CA GLY A 182 26.32 -23.99 2.50
C GLY A 182 25.88 -24.99 3.58
N LEU A 183 25.29 -26.10 3.14
CA LEU A 183 24.69 -27.14 4.00
C LEU A 183 25.68 -27.78 4.98
N GLU A 184 26.96 -27.84 4.61
CA GLU A 184 28.05 -28.38 5.42
C GLU A 184 28.38 -27.56 6.68
N HIS A 185 27.78 -26.38 6.83
CA HIS A 185 28.00 -25.46 7.95
C HIS A 185 26.75 -25.24 8.82
N LEU A 186 25.67 -25.99 8.58
CA LEU A 186 24.42 -25.88 9.34
C LEU A 186 24.58 -26.19 10.83
N ASP A 187 25.55 -27.04 11.18
CA ASP A 187 25.86 -27.42 12.56
C ASP A 187 26.40 -26.26 13.42
N GLN A 188 26.82 -25.15 12.78
CA GLN A 188 27.35 -23.97 13.44
C GLN A 188 26.26 -23.03 13.97
N VAL A 189 25.02 -23.19 13.49
CA VAL A 189 23.88 -22.35 13.90
C VAL A 189 23.39 -22.79 15.28
N GLN A 190 23.43 -21.87 16.23
CA GLN A 190 22.93 -22.08 17.58
C GLN A 190 21.53 -21.47 17.78
N ASP A 191 20.83 -21.92 18.81
CA ASP A 191 19.54 -21.36 19.19
C ASP A 191 19.70 -19.87 19.55
N GLY A 192 18.95 -19.01 18.85
CA GLY A 192 19.01 -17.56 19.00
C GLY A 192 19.99 -16.84 18.08
N ASP A 193 20.69 -17.53 17.17
CA ASP A 193 21.56 -16.87 16.19
C ASP A 193 20.75 -16.13 15.10
N VAL A 194 21.34 -15.09 14.52
CA VAL A 194 20.87 -14.45 13.28
C VAL A 194 21.51 -15.20 12.12
N LEU A 195 20.73 -16.04 11.43
CA LEU A 195 21.19 -16.83 10.29
C LEU A 195 21.39 -15.93 9.07
N VAL A 196 22.59 -15.92 8.51
CA VAL A 196 22.93 -15.13 7.31
C VAL A 196 23.43 -16.05 6.21
N THR A 197 22.81 -16.02 5.04
CA THR A 197 23.23 -16.84 3.88
C THR A 197 22.90 -16.18 2.54
N ASP A 198 23.31 -16.78 1.41
CA ASP A 198 22.96 -16.28 0.08
C ASP A 198 21.49 -16.58 -0.27
N MET A 199 21.06 -17.82 0.00
CA MET A 199 19.72 -18.36 -0.25
C MET A 199 19.49 -19.61 0.63
N THR A 200 18.24 -20.01 0.86
CA THR A 200 17.88 -21.23 1.61
C THR A 200 17.08 -22.20 0.74
N ASP A 201 17.10 -23.47 1.12
CA ASP A 201 16.31 -24.57 0.54
C ASP A 201 15.73 -25.44 1.69
N PRO A 202 14.87 -26.45 1.40
CA PRO A 202 14.21 -27.23 2.46
C PRO A 202 15.14 -27.92 3.47
N ASP A 203 16.40 -28.22 3.10
CA ASP A 203 17.36 -28.84 4.02
C ASP A 203 17.80 -27.88 5.16
N TRP A 204 17.51 -26.58 5.03
CA TRP A 204 17.81 -25.54 6.04
C TRP A 204 16.73 -25.40 7.12
N GLU A 205 15.54 -25.98 6.93
CA GLU A 205 14.43 -25.85 7.90
C GLU A 205 14.82 -26.16 9.36
N PRO A 206 15.64 -27.20 9.66
CA PRO A 206 15.99 -27.51 11.04
C PRO A 206 16.78 -26.39 11.74
N VAL A 207 17.61 -25.65 11.00
CA VAL A 207 18.38 -24.53 11.57
C VAL A 207 17.58 -23.23 11.58
N MET A 208 16.68 -23.04 10.60
CA MET A 208 15.80 -21.87 10.56
C MET A 208 14.89 -21.81 11.79
N LYS A 209 14.45 -22.97 12.30
CA LYS A 209 13.69 -23.10 13.57
C LYS A 209 14.46 -22.61 14.80
N LYS A 210 15.79 -22.64 14.76
CA LYS A 210 16.65 -22.23 15.87
C LYS A 210 17.01 -20.75 15.82
N ALA A 211 16.94 -20.15 14.63
CA ALA A 211 17.37 -18.78 14.42
C ALA A 211 16.43 -17.76 15.09
N ALA A 212 17.00 -16.71 15.66
CA ALA A 212 16.24 -15.54 16.13
C ALA A 212 15.78 -14.64 14.98
N ALA A 213 16.52 -14.65 13.87
CA ALA A 213 16.18 -13.96 12.62
C ALA A 213 16.90 -14.59 11.43
N ILE A 214 16.37 -14.38 10.23
CA ILE A 214 16.96 -14.90 8.97
C ILE A 214 17.29 -13.72 8.04
N VAL A 215 18.48 -13.70 7.46
CA VAL A 215 18.92 -12.69 6.51
C VAL A 215 19.48 -13.35 5.27
N THR A 216 18.98 -12.98 4.09
CA THR A 216 19.46 -13.53 2.81
C THR A 216 19.87 -12.46 1.81
N ASN A 217 20.89 -12.74 1.01
CA ASN A 217 21.29 -11.84 -0.08
C ASN A 217 20.23 -11.79 -1.18
N ARG A 218 19.63 -12.94 -1.54
CA ARG A 218 18.67 -13.08 -2.64
C ARG A 218 17.33 -13.57 -2.13
N GLY A 219 16.27 -13.20 -2.82
CA GLY A 219 14.91 -13.64 -2.53
C GLY A 219 13.89 -12.50 -2.48
N GLY A 220 12.65 -12.81 -2.86
CA GLY A 220 11.49 -11.93 -2.78
C GLY A 220 10.47 -12.41 -1.73
N ARG A 221 9.25 -11.88 -1.78
CA ARG A 221 8.15 -12.20 -0.83
C ARG A 221 7.74 -13.68 -0.82
N THR A 222 8.01 -14.38 -1.92
CA THR A 222 7.60 -15.77 -2.17
C THR A 222 8.78 -16.74 -2.16
N CYS A 223 9.99 -16.30 -1.80
CA CYS A 223 11.14 -17.21 -1.77
C CYS A 223 11.04 -18.18 -0.60
N HIS A 224 11.76 -19.31 -0.69
CA HIS A 224 11.80 -20.33 0.35
C HIS A 224 12.08 -19.75 1.75
N ALA A 225 13.06 -18.84 1.87
CA ALA A 225 13.40 -18.18 3.13
C ALA A 225 12.21 -17.39 3.70
N ALA A 226 11.47 -16.69 2.85
CA ALA A 226 10.32 -15.87 3.26
C ALA A 226 9.13 -16.74 3.70
N ILE A 227 8.81 -17.79 2.94
CA ILE A 227 7.71 -18.72 3.25
C ILE A 227 7.96 -19.40 4.60
N ILE A 228 9.14 -20.02 4.77
CA ILE A 228 9.45 -20.75 6.02
C ILE A 228 9.61 -19.79 7.20
N ALA A 229 10.21 -18.61 7.01
CA ALA A 229 10.28 -17.62 8.09
C ALA A 229 8.88 -17.23 8.63
N ARG A 230 7.89 -17.08 7.74
CA ARG A 230 6.50 -16.85 8.12
C ARG A 230 5.91 -18.04 8.89
N GLU A 231 6.06 -19.26 8.37
CA GLU A 231 5.56 -20.49 9.04
C GLU A 231 6.11 -20.67 10.45
N LEU A 232 7.38 -20.33 10.64
CA LEU A 232 8.08 -20.44 11.92
C LEU A 232 7.86 -19.23 12.83
N GLY A 233 7.28 -18.14 12.31
CA GLY A 233 7.11 -16.89 13.02
C GLY A 233 8.44 -16.22 13.38
N VAL A 234 9.48 -16.42 12.57
CA VAL A 234 10.83 -15.84 12.72
C VAL A 234 10.95 -14.63 11.79
N PRO A 235 11.42 -13.45 12.27
CA PRO A 235 11.61 -12.30 11.40
C PRO A 235 12.66 -12.59 10.33
N ALA A 236 12.38 -12.18 9.09
CA ALA A 236 13.34 -12.34 8.00
C ALA A 236 13.50 -11.06 7.17
N VAL A 237 14.73 -10.82 6.73
CA VAL A 237 15.05 -9.76 5.76
C VAL A 237 15.72 -10.40 4.56
N VAL A 238 15.03 -10.37 3.42
CA VAL A 238 15.45 -11.05 2.19
C VAL A 238 15.84 -10.05 1.11
N GLY A 239 16.66 -10.48 0.16
CA GLY A 239 17.05 -9.61 -0.96
C GLY A 239 17.99 -8.47 -0.55
N CYS A 240 18.83 -8.65 0.47
CA CYS A 240 19.78 -7.64 0.93
C CYS A 240 20.90 -7.33 -0.09
N GLY A 241 21.10 -8.20 -1.08
CA GLY A 241 22.16 -8.12 -2.08
C GLY A 241 23.56 -8.49 -1.55
N ASP A 242 23.98 -7.91 -0.43
CA ASP A 242 25.35 -8.02 0.09
C ASP A 242 25.47 -8.26 1.61
N ALA A 243 24.41 -8.81 2.24
CA ALA A 243 24.40 -9.12 3.67
C ALA A 243 25.57 -10.04 4.10
N THR A 244 25.89 -11.08 3.33
CA THR A 244 27.01 -11.99 3.67
C THR A 244 28.39 -11.32 3.61
N LYS A 245 28.49 -10.13 3.01
CA LYS A 245 29.74 -9.35 2.92
C LYS A 245 29.79 -8.20 3.94
N LYS A 246 28.63 -7.60 4.24
CA LYS A 246 28.53 -6.46 5.17
C LYS A 246 28.45 -6.87 6.63
N LEU A 247 27.86 -8.03 6.92
CA LEU A 247 27.79 -8.58 8.26
C LEU A 247 29.06 -9.38 8.56
N THR A 248 29.45 -9.40 9.83
CA THR A 248 30.63 -10.16 10.30
C THR A 248 30.15 -11.33 11.14
N ASP A 249 30.70 -12.52 10.89
CA ASP A 249 30.38 -13.70 11.70
C ASP A 249 30.76 -13.49 13.18
N GLY A 250 29.83 -13.84 14.09
CA GLY A 250 29.99 -13.73 15.55
C GLY A 250 29.64 -12.38 16.18
N ASP A 251 29.45 -11.33 15.37
CA ASP A 251 29.00 -10.02 15.83
C ASP A 251 27.53 -10.07 16.26
N ASP A 252 27.15 -9.19 17.19
CA ASP A 252 25.76 -9.06 17.60
C ASP A 252 25.00 -8.19 16.61
N ALA A 253 23.79 -8.60 16.23
CA ALA A 253 22.92 -7.86 15.33
C ALA A 253 21.46 -7.93 15.75
N THR A 254 20.71 -6.88 15.42
CA THR A 254 19.25 -6.82 15.57
C THR A 254 18.61 -6.66 14.20
N VAL A 255 17.72 -7.58 13.86
CA VAL A 255 16.95 -7.58 12.62
C VAL A 255 15.55 -7.06 12.92
N SER A 256 15.25 -5.87 12.40
CA SER A 256 13.98 -5.20 12.58
C SER A 256 13.13 -5.29 11.33
N CYS A 257 11.96 -5.93 11.46
CA CYS A 257 10.88 -5.92 10.48
C CYS A 257 9.71 -5.01 10.90
N ALA A 258 9.81 -4.35 12.06
CA ALA A 258 8.74 -3.54 12.62
C ALA A 258 8.62 -2.13 12.01
N GLU A 259 9.56 -1.76 11.13
CA GLU A 259 9.70 -0.39 10.60
C GLU A 259 9.18 -0.23 9.16
N GLY A 260 8.31 -1.15 8.70
CA GLY A 260 7.70 -1.14 7.37
C GLY A 260 8.34 -2.16 6.40
N ASP A 261 8.15 -1.93 5.09
CA ASP A 261 8.49 -2.91 4.04
C ASP A 261 10.01 -3.09 3.83
N THR A 262 10.80 -2.13 4.32
CA THR A 262 12.26 -2.20 4.35
C THR A 262 12.72 -2.72 5.70
N GLY A 263 13.19 -3.96 5.71
CA GLY A 263 13.80 -4.57 6.87
C GLY A 263 15.20 -4.01 7.11
N LYS A 264 15.50 -3.64 8.36
CA LYS A 264 16.79 -3.06 8.74
C LYS A 264 17.55 -4.00 9.64
N ILE A 265 18.83 -4.17 9.38
CA ILE A 265 19.75 -4.92 10.23
C ILE A 265 20.63 -3.91 10.93
N TYR A 266 20.53 -3.83 12.25
CA TYR A 266 21.31 -2.93 13.08
C TYR A 266 22.48 -3.62 13.75
N ALA A 267 23.53 -2.85 14.03
CA ALA A 267 24.66 -3.29 14.83
C ALA A 267 24.28 -3.39 16.31
N GLY A 268 24.64 -4.51 16.95
CA GLY A 268 24.40 -4.77 18.36
C GLY A 268 23.03 -5.34 18.68
N LEU A 269 22.83 -5.69 19.95
CA LEU A 269 21.55 -6.12 20.50
C LEU A 269 20.77 -4.90 20.97
N MET A 270 19.69 -4.57 20.27
CA MET A 270 18.82 -3.46 20.65
C MET A 270 17.68 -3.95 21.54
N ASP A 271 17.38 -3.13 22.53
CA ASP A 271 16.18 -3.30 23.34
C ASP A 271 14.93 -3.01 22.50
N TYR A 272 14.00 -3.96 22.48
CA TYR A 272 12.65 -3.75 21.97
C TYR A 272 11.60 -4.12 23.01
N LYS A 273 10.40 -3.57 22.85
CA LYS A 273 9.20 -3.95 23.60
C LYS A 273 8.28 -4.75 22.70
N VAL A 274 7.63 -5.75 23.27
CA VAL A 274 6.52 -6.47 22.66
C VAL A 274 5.26 -6.05 23.39
N LYS A 275 4.31 -5.45 22.68
CA LYS A 275 2.97 -5.12 23.20
C LYS A 275 1.98 -6.07 22.54
N GLU A 276 1.28 -6.86 23.34
CA GLU A 276 0.14 -7.66 22.89
C GLU A 276 -1.13 -6.88 23.23
N ILE A 277 -1.94 -6.60 22.20
CA ILE A 277 -3.19 -5.87 22.34
C ILE A 277 -4.31 -6.81 21.89
N GLU A 278 -5.23 -7.09 22.81
CA GLU A 278 -6.48 -7.80 22.50
C GLU A 278 -7.51 -6.82 21.94
N LEU A 279 -7.81 -6.95 20.65
CA LEU A 279 -8.71 -6.03 19.93
C LEU A 279 -10.16 -6.07 20.44
N ASP A 280 -10.62 -7.25 20.85
CA ASP A 280 -12.00 -7.48 21.32
C ASP A 280 -12.35 -6.80 22.65
N THR A 281 -11.36 -6.23 23.34
CA THR A 281 -11.53 -5.58 24.64
C THR A 281 -11.63 -4.06 24.56
N LEU A 282 -11.58 -3.51 23.33
CA LEU A 282 -11.59 -2.08 23.12
C LEU A 282 -12.95 -1.46 23.48
N PRO A 283 -12.95 -0.39 24.29
CA PRO A 283 -14.18 0.29 24.69
C PRO A 283 -14.80 1.06 23.53
N ASP A 284 -16.14 1.17 23.53
CA ASP A 284 -16.85 2.02 22.58
C ASP A 284 -16.48 3.49 22.77
N LEU A 285 -16.25 4.20 21.65
CA LEU A 285 -16.03 5.64 21.63
C LEU A 285 -17.29 6.36 21.11
N PRO A 286 -17.57 7.58 21.58
CA PRO A 286 -18.73 8.36 21.14
C PRO A 286 -18.58 8.94 19.72
N PHE A 287 -17.46 8.69 19.04
CA PHE A 287 -17.17 9.14 17.68
C PHE A 287 -16.29 8.14 16.94
N LYS A 288 -16.09 8.33 15.63
CA LYS A 288 -15.41 7.37 14.76
C LYS A 288 -13.90 7.62 14.69
N VAL A 289 -13.09 6.62 15.02
CA VAL A 289 -11.67 6.63 14.68
C VAL A 289 -11.50 6.00 13.29
N MET A 290 -10.86 6.73 12.39
CA MET A 290 -10.51 6.30 11.03
C MET A 290 -9.00 6.29 10.86
N MET A 291 -8.52 5.81 9.71
CA MET A 291 -7.09 5.74 9.40
C MET A 291 -6.68 6.68 8.27
N ASN A 292 -5.44 7.17 8.34
CA ASN A 292 -4.71 7.79 7.25
C ASN A 292 -3.90 6.69 6.55
N VAL A 293 -4.29 6.30 5.34
CA VAL A 293 -3.62 5.21 4.61
C VAL A 293 -3.19 5.71 3.23
N GLY A 294 -1.88 5.80 3.00
CA GLY A 294 -1.33 6.17 1.69
C GLY A 294 -0.92 4.97 0.85
N ASN A 295 -0.35 3.94 1.46
CA ASN A 295 0.24 2.81 0.76
C ASN A 295 -0.78 1.68 0.54
N PRO A 296 -1.18 1.36 -0.71
CA PRO A 296 -2.07 0.24 -0.99
C PRO A 296 -1.49 -1.11 -0.58
N GLU A 297 -0.17 -1.29 -0.63
CA GLU A 297 0.48 -2.56 -0.29
C GLU A 297 0.27 -2.95 1.18
N ARG A 298 0.07 -1.96 2.06
CA ARG A 298 -0.17 -2.18 3.49
C ARG A 298 -1.65 -2.14 3.87
N ALA A 299 -2.54 -1.96 2.89
CA ALA A 299 -3.97 -1.81 3.16
C ALA A 299 -4.55 -3.07 3.83
N PHE A 300 -4.12 -4.26 3.38
CA PHE A 300 -4.59 -5.54 3.92
C PHE A 300 -4.08 -5.83 5.35
N ASP A 301 -2.94 -5.27 5.76
CA ASP A 301 -2.48 -5.32 7.15
C ASP A 301 -3.38 -4.44 8.04
N PHE A 302 -3.63 -3.21 7.58
CA PHE A 302 -4.30 -2.20 8.39
C PHE A 302 -5.79 -2.46 8.59
N GLN A 303 -6.45 -3.23 7.72
CA GLN A 303 -7.87 -3.55 7.90
C GLN A 303 -8.13 -4.34 9.20
N ARG A 304 -7.13 -5.08 9.70
CA ARG A 304 -7.21 -5.79 11.00
C ARG A 304 -7.36 -4.81 12.17
N LEU A 305 -6.94 -3.56 12.01
CA LEU A 305 -7.04 -2.56 13.05
C LEU A 305 -8.50 -2.12 13.25
N PRO A 306 -8.91 -1.91 14.51
CA PRO A 306 -10.22 -1.39 14.85
C PRO A 306 -10.36 0.03 14.27
N GLY A 307 -11.45 0.28 13.55
CA GLY A 307 -11.63 1.55 12.88
C GLY A 307 -12.86 1.58 12.00
N ALA A 308 -13.31 2.80 11.72
CA ALA A 308 -14.50 3.10 10.93
C ALA A 308 -14.20 3.33 9.44
N GLY A 309 -13.01 2.94 8.95
CA GLY A 309 -12.58 3.08 7.57
C GLY A 309 -11.34 3.97 7.42
N VAL A 310 -11.14 4.52 6.23
CA VAL A 310 -10.02 5.40 5.89
C VAL A 310 -10.53 6.81 5.66
N GLY A 311 -10.15 7.75 6.52
CA GLY A 311 -10.61 9.14 6.40
C GLY A 311 -9.69 10.01 5.55
N LEU A 312 -8.51 9.49 5.19
CA LEU A 312 -7.62 10.05 4.16
C LEU A 312 -6.86 8.94 3.46
N ALA A 313 -7.24 8.66 2.22
CA ALA A 313 -6.48 7.90 1.24
C ALA A 313 -5.77 8.85 0.28
N ARG A 314 -4.43 8.78 0.22
CA ARG A 314 -3.59 9.72 -0.55
C ARG A 314 -3.21 9.13 -1.90
N LEU A 315 -3.63 9.78 -3.00
CA LEU A 315 -3.23 9.35 -4.35
C LEU A 315 -1.75 9.56 -4.63
N GLU A 316 -1.09 10.47 -3.91
CA GLU A 316 0.32 10.81 -4.15
C GLU A 316 1.24 9.60 -4.00
N PHE A 317 0.91 8.67 -3.11
CA PHE A 317 1.73 7.47 -2.93
C PHE A 317 1.67 6.55 -4.15
N ILE A 318 0.48 6.38 -4.74
CA ILE A 318 0.27 5.61 -5.96
C ILE A 318 1.00 6.28 -7.13
N ILE A 319 0.84 7.60 -7.27
CA ILE A 319 1.45 8.35 -8.37
C ILE A 319 2.97 8.37 -8.25
N ASN A 320 3.56 8.56 -7.07
CA ASN A 320 5.02 8.59 -6.93
C ASN A 320 5.66 7.21 -7.00
N ASN A 321 5.13 6.24 -6.25
CA ASN A 321 5.83 4.97 -6.03
C ASN A 321 5.46 3.90 -7.05
N THR A 322 4.24 3.94 -7.59
CA THR A 322 3.75 2.93 -8.53
C THR A 322 3.85 3.43 -9.97
N ILE A 323 3.45 4.67 -10.24
CA ILE A 323 3.47 5.26 -11.59
C ILE A 323 4.83 5.93 -11.87
N GLY A 324 5.22 6.83 -10.98
CA GLY A 324 6.44 7.65 -10.98
C GLY A 324 6.67 8.53 -12.22
N LEU A 325 5.67 8.68 -13.08
CA LEU A 325 5.72 9.37 -14.37
C LEU A 325 4.76 10.56 -14.35
N HIS A 326 5.20 11.69 -14.88
CA HIS A 326 4.34 12.85 -14.97
C HIS A 326 3.18 12.59 -15.97
N PRO A 327 1.90 12.83 -15.61
CA PRO A 327 0.78 12.48 -16.48
C PRO A 327 0.80 13.23 -17.82
N LYS A 328 1.32 14.46 -17.88
CA LYS A 328 1.53 15.15 -19.16
C LYS A 328 2.60 14.50 -20.03
N ALA A 329 3.64 13.90 -19.45
CA ALA A 329 4.64 13.20 -20.26
C ALA A 329 4.00 11.99 -20.96
N LEU A 330 3.10 11.28 -20.28
CA LEU A 330 2.35 10.16 -20.84
C LEU A 330 1.35 10.61 -21.92
N LEU A 331 0.58 11.67 -21.67
CA LEU A 331 -0.36 12.23 -22.66
C LEU A 331 0.36 12.78 -23.90
N ASN A 332 1.59 13.28 -23.72
CA ASN A 332 2.41 13.86 -24.78
C ASN A 332 3.55 12.93 -25.21
N TYR A 333 3.39 11.61 -25.02
CA TYR A 333 4.43 10.60 -25.26
C TYR A 333 5.14 10.76 -26.62
N SER A 334 4.40 11.07 -27.68
CA SER A 334 4.99 11.25 -29.02
C SER A 334 6.04 12.36 -29.10
N MET A 335 5.94 13.39 -28.25
CA MET A 335 6.84 14.55 -28.21
C MET A 335 8.07 14.33 -27.33
N MET A 336 8.10 13.27 -26.53
CA MET A 336 9.23 12.96 -25.66
C MET A 336 10.46 12.57 -26.49
N ASP A 337 11.66 12.84 -25.95
CA ASP A 337 12.91 12.42 -26.58
C ASP A 337 13.11 10.90 -26.50
N ALA A 338 14.17 10.40 -27.13
CA ALA A 338 14.40 8.96 -27.22
C ALA A 338 14.78 8.31 -25.88
N GLU A 339 15.42 9.06 -24.97
CA GLU A 339 15.85 8.55 -23.67
C GLU A 339 14.62 8.41 -22.75
N LEU A 340 13.83 9.47 -22.64
CA LEU A 340 12.59 9.48 -21.86
C LEU A 340 11.55 8.50 -22.39
N LYS A 341 11.46 8.30 -23.72
CA LYS A 341 10.60 7.26 -24.30
C LYS A 341 11.01 5.86 -23.84
N ALA A 342 12.31 5.57 -23.80
CA ALA A 342 12.79 4.26 -23.37
C ALA A 342 12.43 3.99 -21.91
N ASP A 343 12.61 4.98 -21.02
CA ASP A 343 12.25 4.87 -19.61
C ASP A 343 10.72 4.72 -19.41
N ILE A 344 9.92 5.44 -20.21
CA ILE A 344 8.46 5.28 -20.22
C ILE A 344 8.09 3.86 -20.67
N ASP A 345 8.63 3.40 -21.79
CA ASP A 345 8.31 2.08 -22.38
C ASP A 345 8.62 0.93 -21.42
N GLU A 346 9.72 1.03 -20.66
CA GLU A 346 10.07 0.04 -19.63
C GLU A 346 9.06 0.02 -18.48
N ARG A 347 8.60 1.19 -18.03
CA ARG A 347 7.64 1.32 -16.92
C ARG A 347 6.22 0.93 -17.31
N ILE A 348 5.78 1.27 -18.52
CA ILE A 348 4.43 0.93 -19.00
C ILE A 348 4.35 -0.50 -19.54
N ALA A 349 5.45 -1.25 -19.55
CA ALA A 349 5.50 -2.62 -20.04
C ALA A 349 4.40 -3.49 -19.40
N GLY A 350 3.65 -4.20 -20.25
CA GLY A 350 2.47 -4.98 -19.87
C GLY A 350 1.14 -4.23 -20.00
N TYR A 351 1.17 -2.92 -20.28
CA TYR A 351 -0.02 -2.10 -20.53
C TYR A 351 -0.12 -1.69 -22.00
N ALA A 352 -1.34 -1.40 -22.45
CA ALA A 352 -1.62 -1.14 -23.87
C ALA A 352 -0.97 0.15 -24.40
N ASP A 353 -0.96 1.20 -23.58
CA ASP A 353 -0.45 2.53 -23.93
C ASP A 353 -0.20 3.36 -22.66
N PRO A 354 0.54 4.49 -22.76
CA PRO A 354 0.87 5.34 -21.61
C PRO A 354 -0.34 5.86 -20.82
N LYS A 355 -1.46 6.16 -21.49
CA LYS A 355 -2.67 6.67 -20.84
C LYS A 355 -3.36 5.54 -20.08
N THR A 356 -3.52 4.38 -20.71
CA THR A 356 -4.10 3.19 -20.08
C THR A 356 -3.30 2.74 -18.86
N PHE A 357 -1.97 2.79 -18.92
CA PHE A 357 -1.09 2.54 -17.76
C PHE A 357 -1.44 3.44 -16.56
N TYR A 358 -1.51 4.75 -16.78
CA TYR A 358 -1.78 5.71 -15.71
C TYR A 358 -3.14 5.46 -15.05
N ILE A 359 -4.19 5.28 -15.87
CA ILE A 359 -5.55 5.02 -15.39
C ILE A 359 -5.59 3.70 -14.61
N GLN A 360 -5.10 2.60 -15.19
CA GLN A 360 -5.16 1.28 -14.54
C GLN A 360 -4.33 1.23 -13.25
N LYS A 361 -3.17 1.91 -13.17
CA LYS A 361 -2.42 1.98 -11.92
C LYS A 361 -3.12 2.78 -10.83
N LEU A 362 -3.84 3.85 -11.18
CA LEU A 362 -4.72 4.54 -10.24
C LEU A 362 -5.89 3.64 -9.80
N GLU A 363 -6.55 2.96 -10.73
CA GLU A 363 -7.62 2.00 -10.43
C GLU A 363 -7.14 0.91 -9.48
N GLU A 364 -5.96 0.34 -9.74
CA GLU A 364 -5.36 -0.71 -8.92
C GLU A 364 -5.11 -0.22 -7.49
N GLY A 365 -4.45 0.93 -7.33
CA GLY A 365 -4.15 1.49 -6.02
C GLY A 365 -5.40 1.88 -5.23
N ILE A 366 -6.39 2.52 -5.89
CA ILE A 366 -7.63 2.95 -5.24
C ILE A 366 -8.51 1.75 -4.89
N SER A 367 -8.69 0.80 -5.82
CA SER A 367 -9.51 -0.39 -5.58
C SER A 367 -8.92 -1.28 -4.48
N THR A 368 -7.60 -1.40 -4.40
CA THR A 368 -6.92 -2.12 -3.31
C THR A 368 -7.25 -1.51 -1.94
N LEU A 369 -7.13 -0.19 -1.81
CA LEU A 369 -7.51 0.52 -0.59
C LEU A 369 -8.99 0.35 -0.28
N ALA A 370 -9.87 0.49 -1.27
CA ALA A 370 -11.31 0.39 -1.08
C ALA A 370 -11.75 -1.02 -0.68
N ALA A 371 -11.18 -2.05 -1.31
CA ALA A 371 -11.46 -3.46 -1.04
C ALA A 371 -11.02 -3.87 0.36
N ALA A 372 -9.83 -3.45 0.80
CA ALA A 372 -9.30 -3.76 2.12
C ALA A 372 -10.22 -3.33 3.27
N PHE A 373 -10.94 -2.22 3.10
CA PHE A 373 -11.80 -1.66 4.14
C PHE A 373 -13.30 -1.84 3.86
N ALA A 374 -13.70 -2.48 2.77
CA ALA A 374 -15.11 -2.64 2.42
C ALA A 374 -15.89 -3.37 3.54
N PRO A 375 -17.12 -2.92 3.88
CA PRO A 375 -17.90 -1.82 3.30
C PRO A 375 -17.67 -0.45 3.97
N LYS A 376 -16.66 -0.31 4.83
CA LYS A 376 -16.35 0.96 5.54
C LYS A 376 -15.89 2.03 4.53
N PRO A 377 -16.23 3.31 4.76
CA PRO A 377 -15.87 4.38 3.84
C PRO A 377 -14.36 4.55 3.69
N VAL A 378 -13.93 4.82 2.46
CA VAL A 378 -12.56 5.18 2.09
C VAL A 378 -12.60 6.52 1.37
N ILE A 379 -12.15 7.57 2.04
CA ILE A 379 -12.16 8.94 1.52
C ILE A 379 -10.87 9.17 0.74
N VAL A 380 -10.95 9.13 -0.59
CA VAL A 380 -9.83 9.30 -1.50
C VAL A 380 -9.64 10.77 -1.82
N ARG A 381 -8.49 11.33 -1.42
CA ARG A 381 -8.10 12.69 -1.78
C ARG A 381 -7.53 12.69 -3.20
N MET A 382 -8.10 13.53 -4.06
CA MET A 382 -7.56 13.80 -5.40
C MET A 382 -6.11 14.32 -5.31
N SER A 383 -5.33 14.24 -6.39
CA SER A 383 -3.90 14.57 -6.33
C SER A 383 -3.65 16.01 -5.86
N ASP A 384 -2.90 16.17 -4.76
CA ASP A 384 -2.60 17.47 -4.15
C ASP A 384 -1.10 17.82 -4.24
N PHE A 385 -0.40 17.30 -5.24
CA PHE A 385 1.00 17.64 -5.46
C PHE A 385 1.19 19.12 -5.74
N LYS A 386 2.28 19.66 -5.17
CA LYS A 386 2.85 20.94 -5.54
C LYS A 386 3.57 20.81 -6.89
N SER A 387 3.76 21.93 -7.58
CA SER A 387 4.48 22.00 -8.86
C SER A 387 5.88 21.38 -8.80
N ASN A 388 6.64 21.68 -7.74
CA ASN A 388 7.98 21.12 -7.53
C ASN A 388 7.98 19.60 -7.31
N GLU A 389 6.93 19.01 -6.75
CA GLU A 389 6.82 17.56 -6.58
C GLU A 389 6.54 16.88 -7.92
N TYR A 390 5.65 17.46 -8.73
CA TYR A 390 5.44 17.00 -10.11
C TYR A 390 6.70 17.19 -10.98
N ALA A 391 7.46 18.27 -10.78
CA ALA A 391 8.69 18.53 -11.54
C ALA A 391 9.77 17.47 -11.30
N ASN A 392 9.79 16.89 -10.10
CA ASN A 392 10.71 15.81 -9.73
C ASN A 392 10.32 14.44 -10.29
N MET A 393 9.13 14.30 -10.89
CA MET A 393 8.75 13.07 -11.58
C MET A 393 9.46 12.98 -12.93
N LEU A 394 9.61 11.75 -13.41
CA LEU A 394 10.20 11.51 -14.72
C LEU A 394 9.34 12.18 -15.81
N GLY A 395 9.96 13.11 -16.57
CA GLY A 395 9.33 13.94 -17.59
C GLY A 395 8.52 15.13 -17.06
N GLY A 396 8.62 15.49 -15.78
CA GLY A 396 7.84 16.56 -15.15
C GLY A 396 8.39 17.98 -15.34
N ASP A 397 9.71 18.14 -15.39
CA ASP A 397 10.43 19.40 -15.55
C ASP A 397 9.98 20.24 -16.76
N MET A 398 9.55 19.60 -17.84
CA MET A 398 9.02 20.26 -19.04
C MET A 398 7.65 20.92 -18.86
N PHE A 399 6.86 20.47 -17.88
CA PHE A 399 5.45 20.86 -17.74
C PHE A 399 5.19 21.72 -16.50
N GLU A 400 6.11 21.72 -15.55
CA GLU A 400 5.91 22.34 -14.25
C GLU A 400 6.60 23.70 -14.15
N PRO A 401 5.88 24.77 -13.76
CA PRO A 401 6.50 26.07 -13.56
C PRO A 401 7.36 26.08 -12.30
N GLU A 402 8.44 26.87 -12.32
CA GLU A 402 9.15 27.23 -11.09
C GLU A 402 8.31 28.23 -10.29
N GLU A 403 8.06 27.91 -9.02
CA GLU A 403 7.32 28.76 -8.10
C GLU A 403 8.16 29.08 -6.87
N GLU A 404 8.22 30.36 -6.48
CA GLU A 404 8.92 30.81 -5.28
C GLU A 404 8.34 30.19 -4.00
N ASN A 405 7.03 29.93 -3.96
CA ASN A 405 6.34 29.37 -2.80
C ASN A 405 5.39 28.23 -3.24
N PRO A 406 5.91 27.02 -3.49
CA PRO A 406 5.11 25.90 -4.00
C PRO A 406 3.93 25.52 -3.09
N MET A 407 4.03 25.78 -1.77
CA MET A 407 2.95 25.50 -0.80
C MET A 407 1.63 26.21 -1.17
N ILE A 408 1.70 27.44 -1.66
CA ILE A 408 0.55 28.28 -2.05
C ILE A 408 0.45 28.46 -3.58
N GLY A 409 1.18 27.63 -4.32
CA GLY A 409 1.33 27.69 -5.77
C GLY A 409 0.26 26.94 -6.56
N PHE A 410 0.61 26.40 -7.71
CA PHE A 410 -0.29 25.74 -8.66
C PHE A 410 -0.60 24.28 -8.27
N ARG A 411 -1.61 24.08 -7.40
CA ARG A 411 -2.04 22.78 -6.85
C ARG A 411 -3.54 22.72 -6.54
N GLY A 412 -4.02 21.52 -6.19
CA GLY A 412 -5.41 21.25 -5.79
C GLY A 412 -6.45 21.74 -6.81
N ALA A 413 -7.58 22.26 -6.31
CA ALA A 413 -8.69 22.73 -7.13
C ALA A 413 -8.29 23.62 -8.32
N SER A 414 -7.43 24.61 -8.09
CA SER A 414 -6.96 25.54 -9.14
C SER A 414 -6.21 24.81 -10.27
N ARG A 415 -5.48 23.74 -9.94
CA ARG A 415 -4.78 22.91 -10.93
C ARG A 415 -5.77 22.09 -11.75
N TYR A 416 -6.79 21.50 -11.12
CA TYR A 416 -7.77 20.65 -11.82
C TYR A 416 -8.54 21.40 -12.91
N ILE A 417 -8.98 22.63 -12.60
CA ILE A 417 -9.78 23.46 -13.51
C ILE A 417 -8.94 24.17 -14.58
N SER A 418 -7.61 24.21 -14.42
CA SER A 418 -6.74 24.85 -15.40
C SER A 418 -6.74 24.10 -16.73
N SER A 419 -6.93 24.82 -17.83
CA SER A 419 -6.84 24.23 -19.18
C SER A 419 -5.50 23.55 -19.45
N SER A 420 -4.42 23.96 -18.76
CA SER A 420 -3.10 23.33 -18.92
C SER A 420 -3.04 21.92 -18.33
N PHE A 421 -3.86 21.58 -17.33
CA PHE A 421 -3.75 20.31 -16.58
C PHE A 421 -5.06 19.50 -16.55
N ARG A 422 -6.20 20.07 -16.93
CA ARG A 422 -7.52 19.44 -16.90
C ARG A 422 -7.55 18.01 -17.45
N GLU A 423 -6.93 17.75 -18.61
CA GLU A 423 -6.86 16.40 -19.20
C GLU A 423 -6.21 15.35 -18.27
N CYS A 424 -5.26 15.75 -17.42
CA CYS A 424 -4.63 14.87 -16.44
C CYS A 424 -5.58 14.54 -15.30
N PHE A 425 -6.32 15.54 -14.81
CA PHE A 425 -7.35 15.35 -13.78
C PHE A 425 -8.50 14.45 -14.28
N GLU A 426 -8.86 14.55 -15.56
CA GLU A 426 -9.85 13.66 -16.18
C GLU A 426 -9.40 12.19 -16.17
N LEU A 427 -8.09 11.89 -16.15
CA LEU A 427 -7.57 10.53 -15.96
C LEU A 427 -7.86 10.00 -14.55
N GLU A 428 -7.66 10.82 -13.52
CA GLU A 428 -8.00 10.46 -12.14
C GLU A 428 -9.51 10.22 -12.00
N CYS A 429 -10.33 11.06 -12.63
CA CYS A 429 -11.78 10.88 -12.64
C CYS A 429 -12.21 9.58 -13.32
N GLN A 430 -11.58 9.22 -14.46
CA GLN A 430 -11.84 7.96 -15.16
C GLN A 430 -11.55 6.75 -14.26
N ALA A 431 -10.41 6.74 -13.58
CA ALA A 431 -10.04 5.67 -12.66
C ALA A 431 -11.05 5.53 -11.51
N LEU A 432 -11.40 6.64 -10.85
CA LEU A 432 -12.37 6.65 -9.75
C LEU A 432 -13.75 6.18 -10.18
N LYS A 433 -14.20 6.62 -11.35
CA LYS A 433 -15.48 6.20 -11.93
C LYS A 433 -15.48 4.69 -12.19
N HIS A 434 -14.42 4.14 -12.78
CA HIS A 434 -14.31 2.70 -13.02
C HIS A 434 -14.34 1.89 -11.71
N VAL A 435 -13.57 2.29 -10.69
CA VAL A 435 -13.55 1.62 -9.38
C VAL A 435 -14.93 1.59 -8.71
N ARG A 436 -15.69 2.69 -8.77
CA ARG A 436 -17.00 2.75 -8.13
C ARG A 436 -18.10 2.07 -8.93
N ASP A 437 -18.18 2.36 -10.22
CA ASP A 437 -19.33 1.99 -11.03
C ASP A 437 -19.19 0.59 -11.61
N GLU A 438 -18.01 0.26 -12.13
CA GLU A 438 -17.73 -1.05 -12.76
C GLU A 438 -17.31 -2.08 -11.70
N MET A 439 -16.27 -1.79 -10.90
CA MET A 439 -15.82 -2.72 -9.84
C MET A 439 -16.77 -2.77 -8.63
N GLY A 440 -17.66 -1.78 -8.47
CA GLY A 440 -18.71 -1.79 -7.44
C GLY A 440 -18.23 -1.41 -6.03
N LEU A 441 -17.06 -0.77 -5.91
CA LEU A 441 -16.50 -0.34 -4.64
C LEU A 441 -17.08 1.04 -4.26
N THR A 442 -18.38 1.06 -3.97
CA THR A 442 -19.16 2.29 -3.70
C THR A 442 -18.80 2.96 -2.38
N ASN A 443 -18.06 2.28 -1.50
CA ASN A 443 -17.50 2.82 -0.27
C ASN A 443 -16.39 3.87 -0.50
N VAL A 444 -15.95 4.07 -1.74
CA VAL A 444 -15.07 5.18 -2.12
C VAL A 444 -15.83 6.50 -2.14
N TRP A 445 -15.39 7.45 -1.30
CA TRP A 445 -15.78 8.85 -1.35
C TRP A 445 -14.65 9.68 -1.94
N LEU A 446 -14.98 10.83 -2.51
CA LEU A 446 -14.00 11.76 -3.07
C LEU A 446 -13.71 12.89 -2.11
N MET A 447 -12.47 13.35 -2.09
CA MET A 447 -12.09 14.57 -1.38
C MET A 447 -11.32 15.52 -2.29
N VAL A 448 -11.81 16.75 -2.40
CA VAL A 448 -11.19 17.82 -3.19
C VAL A 448 -10.29 18.67 -2.28
N PRO A 449 -8.97 18.68 -2.51
CA PRO A 449 -8.03 19.49 -1.76
C PRO A 449 -7.89 20.93 -2.29
N PHE A 450 -7.37 21.79 -1.43
CA PHE A 450 -6.88 23.14 -1.70
C PHE A 450 -7.86 24.04 -2.45
N VAL A 451 -9.16 23.91 -2.16
CA VAL A 451 -10.21 24.80 -2.65
C VAL A 451 -10.06 26.16 -1.96
N ARG A 452 -9.84 27.24 -2.71
CA ARG A 452 -9.57 28.58 -2.14
C ARG A 452 -10.79 29.47 -2.11
N THR A 453 -11.62 29.39 -3.17
CA THR A 453 -12.77 30.27 -3.40
C THR A 453 -14.02 29.47 -3.74
N LEU A 454 -15.19 30.10 -3.58
CA LEU A 454 -16.47 29.52 -3.96
C LEU A 454 -16.55 29.25 -5.48
N ASP A 455 -15.95 30.13 -6.30
CA ASP A 455 -15.90 29.95 -7.75
C ASP A 455 -15.07 28.72 -8.15
N GLU A 456 -13.97 28.43 -7.45
CA GLU A 456 -13.20 27.20 -7.65
C GLU A 456 -14.01 25.97 -7.23
N ALA A 457 -14.75 26.05 -6.12
CA ALA A 457 -15.63 24.97 -5.68
C ALA A 457 -16.71 24.65 -6.73
N ASP A 458 -17.37 25.68 -7.27
CA ASP A 458 -18.39 25.51 -8.30
C ASP A 458 -17.81 24.86 -9.57
N GLN A 459 -16.65 25.35 -10.05
CA GLN A 459 -16.01 24.81 -11.25
C GLN A 459 -15.52 23.37 -11.07
N VAL A 460 -14.96 23.00 -9.91
CA VAL A 460 -14.52 21.61 -9.68
C VAL A 460 -15.72 20.66 -9.58
N ILE A 461 -16.81 21.06 -8.93
CA ILE A 461 -18.02 20.24 -8.84
C ILE A 461 -18.65 20.04 -10.22
N GLU A 462 -18.68 21.08 -11.05
CA GLU A 462 -19.11 20.97 -12.45
C GLU A 462 -18.18 20.03 -13.25
N LEU A 463 -16.86 20.19 -13.12
CA LEU A 463 -15.89 19.32 -13.80
C LEU A 463 -16.00 17.85 -13.38
N LEU A 464 -16.21 17.57 -12.09
CA LEU A 464 -16.47 16.21 -11.61
C LEU A 464 -17.77 15.65 -12.21
N ALA A 465 -18.84 16.44 -12.25
CA ALA A 465 -20.10 16.04 -12.85
C ALA A 465 -19.98 15.78 -14.37
N GLU A 466 -19.22 16.60 -15.10
CA GLU A 466 -18.91 16.39 -16.52
C GLU A 466 -18.18 15.04 -16.76
N ASN A 467 -17.39 14.60 -15.78
CA ASN A 467 -16.71 13.30 -15.80
C ASN A 467 -17.56 12.15 -15.19
N GLY A 468 -18.84 12.40 -14.89
CA GLY A 468 -19.77 11.39 -14.37
C GLY A 468 -19.61 11.08 -12.88
N LEU A 469 -18.95 11.96 -12.11
CA LEU A 469 -18.78 11.85 -10.66
C LEU A 469 -19.63 12.91 -9.96
N LYS A 470 -20.91 12.60 -9.72
CA LYS A 470 -21.85 13.53 -9.09
C LYS A 470 -22.30 13.03 -7.73
N SER A 471 -22.31 13.94 -6.74
CA SER A 471 -22.81 13.64 -5.39
C SER A 471 -24.23 13.05 -5.44
N GLY A 472 -24.46 12.02 -4.62
CA GLY A 472 -25.71 11.27 -4.52
C GLY A 472 -25.92 10.19 -5.59
N GLU A 473 -25.19 10.23 -6.72
CA GLU A 473 -25.26 9.18 -7.74
C GLU A 473 -24.39 7.98 -7.34
N ASN A 474 -24.98 6.77 -7.38
CA ASN A 474 -24.34 5.55 -6.90
C ASN A 474 -23.77 5.69 -5.47
N ASP A 475 -24.47 6.42 -4.59
CA ASP A 475 -24.06 6.75 -3.21
C ASP A 475 -22.73 7.52 -3.08
N LEU A 476 -22.31 8.23 -4.14
CA LEU A 476 -21.09 9.04 -4.10
C LEU A 476 -21.24 10.21 -3.12
N LYS A 477 -20.24 10.40 -2.26
CA LYS A 477 -20.05 11.62 -1.49
C LYS A 477 -18.81 12.38 -1.97
N ILE A 478 -18.93 13.69 -2.05
CA ILE A 478 -17.84 14.60 -2.39
C ILE A 478 -17.57 15.49 -1.18
N ILE A 479 -16.43 15.26 -0.54
CA ILE A 479 -15.95 15.95 0.65
C ILE A 479 -14.98 17.06 0.23
N MET A 480 -14.98 18.19 0.92
CA MET A 480 -13.96 19.22 0.73
C MET A 480 -12.88 19.10 1.79
N MET A 481 -11.62 19.25 1.42
CA MET A 481 -10.58 19.44 2.43
C MET A 481 -10.64 20.89 2.97
N CYS A 482 -10.95 21.04 4.25
CA CYS A 482 -10.96 22.34 4.93
C CYS A 482 -9.56 22.66 5.45
N GLU A 483 -8.75 23.27 4.61
CA GLU A 483 -7.32 23.48 4.89
C GLU A 483 -6.81 24.90 4.57
N VAL A 484 -7.64 25.73 3.93
CA VAL A 484 -7.36 27.16 3.72
C VAL A 484 -8.23 27.97 4.70
N PRO A 485 -7.73 29.06 5.32
CA PRO A 485 -8.53 29.83 6.27
C PRO A 485 -9.88 30.35 5.72
N SER A 486 -9.97 30.64 4.41
CA SER A 486 -11.23 30.99 3.75
C SER A 486 -12.29 29.89 3.89
N ASN A 487 -11.88 28.62 3.94
CA ASN A 487 -12.78 27.46 4.03
C ASN A 487 -13.49 27.43 5.38
N ALA A 488 -12.78 27.74 6.46
CA ALA A 488 -13.36 27.84 7.79
C ALA A 488 -14.21 29.11 7.95
N ILE A 489 -13.75 30.24 7.39
CA ILE A 489 -14.45 31.54 7.49
C ILE A 489 -15.80 31.49 6.73
N LEU A 490 -15.83 30.88 5.56
CA LEU A 490 -17.00 30.74 4.67
C LEU A 490 -17.54 29.30 4.66
N ALA A 491 -17.46 28.61 5.80
CA ALA A 491 -17.77 27.19 5.87
C ALA A 491 -19.23 26.88 5.49
N ASP A 492 -20.18 27.74 5.89
CA ASP A 492 -21.59 27.60 5.55
C ASP A 492 -21.77 27.62 4.01
N GLU A 493 -21.12 28.54 3.30
CA GLU A 493 -21.23 28.70 1.85
C GLU A 493 -20.55 27.57 1.08
N PHE A 494 -19.37 27.11 1.52
CA PHE A 494 -18.73 25.95 0.92
C PHE A 494 -19.57 24.68 1.12
N LEU A 495 -20.19 24.51 2.28
CA LEU A 495 -21.04 23.35 2.58
C LEU A 495 -22.28 23.28 1.71
N GLU A 496 -22.71 24.34 1.02
CA GLU A 496 -23.81 24.22 0.05
C GLU A 496 -23.44 23.32 -1.14
N ARG A 497 -22.15 23.16 -1.43
CA ARG A 497 -21.61 22.45 -2.62
C ARG A 497 -21.11 21.05 -2.34
N PHE A 498 -20.68 20.78 -1.11
CA PHE A 498 -20.04 19.51 -0.70
C PHE A 498 -20.89 18.73 0.31
N ASP A 499 -20.67 17.42 0.42
CA ASP A 499 -21.37 16.53 1.37
C ASP A 499 -20.79 16.58 2.79
N GLY A 500 -19.73 17.35 2.99
CA GLY A 500 -19.04 17.53 4.25
C GLY A 500 -17.63 18.08 4.06
N MET A 501 -16.89 18.14 5.16
CA MET A 501 -15.50 18.58 5.18
C MET A 501 -14.59 17.56 5.87
N SER A 502 -13.34 17.48 5.41
CA SER A 502 -12.25 16.88 6.18
C SER A 502 -11.22 17.95 6.46
N ILE A 503 -10.95 18.24 7.72
CA ILE A 503 -10.05 19.31 8.09
C ILE A 503 -8.60 18.85 7.86
N GLY A 504 -7.88 19.56 7.00
CA GLY A 504 -6.44 19.39 6.78
C GLY A 504 -5.67 20.28 7.74
N SER A 505 -5.48 19.81 8.97
CA SER A 505 -4.95 20.65 10.06
C SER A 505 -3.50 21.11 9.84
N ASN A 506 -2.71 20.35 9.07
CA ASN A 506 -1.36 20.72 8.66
C ASN A 506 -1.33 22.03 7.87
N ASP A 507 -2.01 22.09 6.72
CA ASP A 507 -2.04 23.26 5.86
C ASP A 507 -2.85 24.40 6.49
N LEU A 508 -3.92 24.08 7.23
CA LEU A 508 -4.67 25.10 7.97
C LEU A 508 -3.80 25.83 8.99
N THR A 509 -2.95 25.10 9.72
CA THR A 509 -2.02 25.68 10.70
C THR A 509 -0.97 26.55 10.02
N GLN A 510 -0.35 26.03 8.95
CA GLN A 510 0.64 26.78 8.17
C GLN A 510 0.08 28.12 7.65
N LEU A 511 -1.11 28.11 7.06
CA LEU A 511 -1.74 29.30 6.48
C LEU A 511 -2.31 30.25 7.53
N THR A 512 -2.79 29.73 8.66
CA THR A 512 -3.32 30.56 9.76
C THR A 512 -2.21 31.32 10.46
N LEU A 513 -1.06 30.66 10.67
CA LEU A 513 0.08 31.22 11.40
C LEU A 513 1.13 31.86 10.48
N GLY A 514 0.98 31.72 9.15
CA GLY A 514 1.89 32.29 8.17
C GLY A 514 3.29 31.65 8.21
N LEU A 515 3.34 30.32 8.29
CA LEU A 515 4.58 29.57 8.45
C LEU A 515 4.69 28.43 7.44
N ASP A 516 5.93 28.13 7.06
CA ASP A 516 6.30 26.89 6.38
C ASP A 516 6.93 25.97 7.43
N ARG A 517 6.34 24.80 7.66
CA ARG A 517 6.82 23.86 8.68
C ARG A 517 8.15 23.19 8.28
N ASP A 518 8.48 23.19 7.00
CA ASP A 518 9.74 22.62 6.50
C ASP A 518 10.90 23.61 6.71
N SER A 519 10.59 24.87 7.04
CA SER A 519 11.58 25.88 7.41
C SER A 519 12.06 25.70 8.86
N GLY A 520 13.22 25.08 9.02
CA GLY A 520 13.84 24.85 10.34
C GLY A 520 14.06 26.11 11.21
N LEU A 521 13.97 27.31 10.63
CA LEU A 521 14.07 28.57 11.38
C LEU A 521 12.81 28.89 12.20
N ILE A 522 11.63 28.50 11.70
CA ILE A 522 10.33 28.88 12.28
C ILE A 522 9.42 27.68 12.56
N ALA A 523 9.83 26.46 12.20
CA ALA A 523 9.05 25.23 12.43
C ALA A 523 8.64 25.02 13.89
N HIS A 524 9.42 25.54 14.85
CA HIS A 524 9.09 25.49 16.28
C HIS A 524 7.82 26.28 16.69
N LEU A 525 7.29 27.12 15.79
CA LEU A 525 6.04 27.85 15.96
C LEU A 525 4.82 27.06 15.45
N PHE A 526 5.03 25.92 14.78
CA PHE A 526 3.93 25.05 14.32
C PHE A 526 3.28 24.36 15.52
N ASP A 527 2.02 24.69 15.81
CA ASP A 527 1.19 23.97 16.77
C ASP A 527 -0.28 24.01 16.32
N GLU A 528 -0.83 22.83 16.00
CA GLU A 528 -2.22 22.67 15.56
C GLU A 528 -3.23 22.98 16.70
N ARG A 529 -2.75 23.11 17.94
CA ARG A 529 -3.54 23.48 19.12
C ARG A 529 -3.55 24.98 19.37
N ASP A 530 -2.84 25.78 18.57
CA ASP A 530 -2.81 27.23 18.70
C ASP A 530 -4.25 27.79 18.73
N PRO A 531 -4.55 28.80 19.59
CA PRO A 531 -5.88 29.36 19.70
C PRO A 531 -6.47 29.86 18.37
N ALA A 532 -5.66 30.40 17.46
CA ALA A 532 -6.12 30.84 16.15
C ALA A 532 -6.55 29.65 15.28
N VAL A 533 -5.78 28.56 15.30
CA VAL A 533 -6.11 27.32 14.59
C VAL A 533 -7.38 26.70 15.17
N LYS A 534 -7.46 26.54 16.51
CA LYS A 534 -8.65 26.00 17.19
C LYS A 534 -9.91 26.81 16.91
N ALA A 535 -9.81 28.13 16.75
CA ALA A 535 -10.95 28.96 16.37
C ALA A 535 -11.51 28.57 15.00
N LEU A 536 -10.62 28.37 14.01
CA LEU A 536 -11.01 27.92 12.66
C LEU A 536 -11.53 26.48 12.66
N LEU A 537 -10.88 25.57 13.39
CA LEU A 537 -11.38 24.18 13.57
C LEU A 537 -12.80 24.18 14.14
N SER A 538 -13.03 24.93 15.23
CA SER A 538 -14.35 25.03 15.87
C SER A 538 -15.40 25.63 14.94
N GLN A 539 -15.02 26.61 14.11
CA GLN A 539 -15.93 27.23 13.13
C GLN A 539 -16.36 26.22 12.06
N ALA A 540 -15.41 25.48 11.46
CA ALA A 540 -15.71 24.46 10.46
C ALA A 540 -16.59 23.32 11.03
N ILE A 541 -16.26 22.82 12.23
CA ILE A 541 -17.04 21.76 12.90
C ILE A 541 -18.48 22.23 13.17
N LYS A 542 -18.65 23.44 13.71
CA LYS A 542 -20.00 23.99 13.97
C LYS A 542 -20.82 24.16 12.70
N ALA A 543 -20.21 24.61 11.60
CA ALA A 543 -20.89 24.76 10.33
C ALA A 543 -21.37 23.41 9.78
N CYS A 544 -20.51 22.38 9.82
CA CYS A 544 -20.86 21.03 9.38
C CYS A 544 -21.98 20.43 10.25
N ASN A 545 -21.85 20.52 11.57
CA ASN A 545 -22.86 20.01 12.51
C ASN A 545 -24.21 20.72 12.37
N LYS A 546 -24.20 22.04 12.11
CA LYS A 546 -25.41 22.83 11.83
C LYS A 546 -26.08 22.39 10.53
N ALA A 547 -25.30 22.00 9.53
CA ALA A 547 -25.78 21.55 8.22
C ALA A 547 -26.12 20.05 8.17
N ASP A 548 -25.89 19.30 9.26
CA ASP A 548 -26.00 17.82 9.30
C ASP A 548 -25.15 17.14 8.22
N LYS A 549 -23.93 17.65 8.03
CA LYS A 549 -22.96 17.17 7.04
C LYS A 549 -21.70 16.64 7.72
N TYR A 550 -21.02 15.71 7.04
CA TYR A 550 -19.84 15.04 7.58
C TYR A 550 -18.74 16.04 7.96
N VAL A 551 -18.13 15.87 9.13
CA VAL A 551 -16.89 16.55 9.51
C VAL A 551 -15.87 15.58 10.09
N GLY A 552 -14.78 15.38 9.35
CA GLY A 552 -13.60 14.67 9.82
C GLY A 552 -12.41 15.61 10.00
N ILE A 553 -11.34 15.10 10.61
CA ILE A 553 -10.01 15.70 10.56
C ILE A 553 -9.00 14.67 10.09
N CYS A 554 -8.04 15.12 9.30
CA CYS A 554 -6.91 14.33 8.82
C CYS A 554 -5.62 15.12 9.03
N GLY A 555 -4.55 14.42 9.41
CA GLY A 555 -3.31 15.06 9.84
C GLY A 555 -2.62 14.26 10.95
N GLN A 556 -1.40 14.68 11.29
CA GLN A 556 -0.65 14.05 12.37
C GLN A 556 -1.05 14.59 13.74
N GLY A 557 -1.60 15.80 13.84
CA GLY A 557 -1.96 16.43 15.11
C GLY A 557 -2.72 15.55 16.09
N PRO A 558 -3.85 14.93 15.72
CA PRO A 558 -4.57 14.07 16.65
C PRO A 558 -3.82 12.77 17.02
N SER A 559 -2.88 12.34 16.19
CA SER A 559 -1.97 11.21 16.48
C SER A 559 -0.86 11.64 17.46
N ASP A 560 -0.25 12.80 17.23
CA ASP A 560 0.88 13.32 18.01
C ASP A 560 0.44 13.95 19.34
N HIS A 561 -0.80 14.43 19.40
CA HIS A 561 -1.38 15.20 20.50
C HIS A 561 -2.74 14.60 20.89
N PRO A 562 -2.75 13.58 21.77
CA PRO A 562 -4.00 12.96 22.24
C PRO A 562 -4.97 13.96 22.90
N ASP A 563 -4.46 15.03 23.52
CA ASP A 563 -5.26 16.12 24.07
C ASP A 563 -6.03 16.90 22.98
N LEU A 564 -5.45 17.05 21.78
CA LEU A 564 -6.15 17.60 20.62
C LEU A 564 -7.26 16.66 20.15
N ALA A 565 -6.99 15.35 20.05
CA ALA A 565 -8.01 14.36 19.70
C ALA A 565 -9.20 14.39 20.67
N LYS A 566 -8.93 14.50 21.98
CA LYS A 566 -9.96 14.66 23.00
C LYS A 566 -10.74 15.96 22.85
N TRP A 567 -10.05 17.08 22.60
CA TRP A 567 -10.72 18.36 22.37
C TRP A 567 -11.63 18.33 21.13
N LEU A 568 -11.21 17.67 20.05
CA LEU A 568 -12.01 17.50 18.83
C LEU A 568 -13.27 16.66 19.09
N MET A 569 -13.13 15.58 19.87
CA MET A 569 -14.27 14.80 20.34
C MET A 569 -15.26 15.66 21.14
N GLU A 570 -14.76 16.52 22.03
CA GLU A 570 -15.59 17.46 22.80
C GLU A 570 -16.24 18.56 21.94
N GLN A 571 -15.63 18.94 20.81
CA GLN A 571 -16.24 19.84 19.82
C GLN A 571 -17.36 19.16 19.00
N GLY A 572 -17.49 17.84 19.07
CA GLY A 572 -18.49 17.08 18.32
C GLY A 572 -18.10 16.83 16.87
N ILE A 573 -16.83 16.49 16.61
CA ILE A 573 -16.40 16.01 15.29
C ILE A 573 -16.94 14.59 15.01
N ASP A 574 -17.24 14.24 13.76
CA ASP A 574 -17.73 12.89 13.42
C ASP A 574 -16.61 11.86 13.47
N SER A 575 -15.43 12.24 12.96
CA SER A 575 -14.28 11.34 12.87
C SER A 575 -12.93 12.00 13.07
N VAL A 576 -11.97 11.20 13.53
CA VAL A 576 -10.54 11.56 13.54
C VAL A 576 -9.77 10.49 12.80
N SER A 577 -8.97 10.90 11.81
CA SER A 577 -8.16 10.00 11.01
C SER A 577 -6.72 9.99 11.53
N LEU A 578 -6.29 8.84 12.03
CA LEU A 578 -4.99 8.64 12.68
C LEU A 578 -4.06 7.81 11.81
N ASN A 579 -2.75 7.87 12.08
CA ASN A 579 -1.89 6.85 11.49
C ASN A 579 -2.25 5.47 12.05
N PRO A 580 -2.17 4.40 11.24
CA PRO A 580 -2.52 3.04 11.68
C PRO A 580 -1.83 2.63 12.98
N ASP A 581 -0.62 3.13 13.19
CA ASP A 581 0.22 2.78 14.32
C ASP A 581 -0.17 3.54 15.61
N THR A 582 -0.87 4.66 15.54
CA THR A 582 -1.36 5.38 16.74
C THR A 582 -2.80 5.03 17.09
N VAL A 583 -3.55 4.36 16.20
CA VAL A 583 -4.98 4.05 16.36
C VAL A 583 -5.31 3.49 17.74
N VAL A 584 -4.66 2.39 18.15
CA VAL A 584 -5.00 1.71 19.41
C VAL A 584 -4.70 2.58 20.63
N GLU A 585 -3.53 3.20 20.66
CA GLU A 585 -3.08 4.04 21.78
C GLU A 585 -4.02 5.24 21.96
N THR A 586 -4.33 5.95 20.88
CA THR A 586 -5.26 7.08 20.92
C THR A 586 -6.66 6.61 21.29
N TRP A 587 -7.10 5.43 20.81
CA TRP A 587 -8.41 4.87 21.15
C TRP A 587 -8.55 4.62 22.67
N LEU A 588 -7.56 3.95 23.27
CA LEU A 588 -7.53 3.68 24.71
C LEU A 588 -7.47 4.97 25.53
N PHE A 589 -6.66 5.94 25.11
CA PHE A 589 -6.57 7.26 25.74
C PHE A 589 -7.92 7.99 25.73
N LEU A 590 -8.60 8.02 24.58
CA LEU A 590 -9.90 8.68 24.42
C LEU A 590 -10.99 8.03 25.26
N ALA A 591 -10.88 6.72 25.51
CA ALA A 591 -11.77 5.99 26.39
C ALA A 591 -11.44 6.15 27.89
N GLY A 592 -10.39 6.92 28.23
CA GLY A 592 -9.99 7.17 29.61
C GLY A 592 -9.33 5.96 30.30
N ARG A 593 -8.74 5.05 29.53
CA ARG A 593 -7.91 3.94 30.05
C ARG A 593 -6.44 4.30 29.95
N GLU A 594 -5.64 3.86 30.92
CA GLU A 594 -4.17 3.91 30.79
C GLU A 594 -3.73 2.90 29.72
N VAL A 595 -2.77 3.32 28.88
CA VAL A 595 -2.20 2.57 27.74
C VAL A 595 -1.10 1.63 28.20
#